data_AF-A0ABD3XT68-F1
#
_entry.id   AF-A0ABD3XT68-F1
#
_cell.length_a   1.000
_cell.length_b   1.000
_cell.length_c   1.000
_cell.angle_alpha   90.00
_cell.angle_beta   90.00
_cell.angle_gamma   90.00
#
_symmetry.space_group_name_H-M   'P 1'
#
loop_
_entity.id
_entity.type
_entity.pdbx_description
1 polymer ?
#
loop_
_entity_poly.entity_id
_entity_poly.type
_entity_poly.pdbx_seq_one_letter_code
_entity_poly.pdbx_strand_id
1 'polypeptide(L)'
;MYVFKNTLCHFVVWTNKACIISVVNKDQIFIDNMVKKLEVFWINHCLPELLTQRQRKDETIAQAASVSTSEDNGIFCYCQKTWNTDDGDDMIGCDGADCKFKWVHLTCAKIKRPPKGTWYCKDCKRRKCKK
;
A
#
# COMPACT_ATOMS: atom_id res chain seq x y z
N MET A 1 -11.78 20.87 14.73
CA MET A 1 -13.00 20.03 14.74
C MET A 1 -13.98 20.63 15.75
N TYR A 2 -15.12 21.14 15.31
CA TYR A 2 -16.07 21.86 16.17
C TYR A 2 -17.09 20.87 16.75
N VAL A 3 -17.00 20.58 18.06
CA VAL A 3 -17.98 19.75 18.76
C VAL A 3 -19.06 20.69 19.28
N PHE A 4 -20.30 20.57 18.77
CA PHE A 4 -21.43 21.35 19.26
C PHE A 4 -21.58 21.18 20.78
N LYS A 5 -21.89 22.28 21.50
CA LYS A 5 -22.09 22.30 22.95
C LYS A 5 -23.40 21.65 23.41
N ASN A 6 -24.00 20.80 22.58
CA ASN A 6 -25.25 20.13 22.91
C ASN A 6 -24.96 18.91 23.78
N THR A 7 -25.78 18.71 24.81
CA THR A 7 -25.64 17.62 25.80
C THR A 7 -26.25 16.31 25.32
N LEU A 8 -27.16 16.37 24.34
CA LEU A 8 -27.86 15.23 23.76
C LEU A 8 -28.18 15.50 22.29
N CYS A 9 -28.26 14.42 21.52
CA CYS A 9 -28.62 14.42 20.11
C CYS A 9 -29.83 13.51 19.90
N HIS A 10 -30.78 13.94 19.07
CA HIS A 10 -31.88 13.07 18.64
C HIS A 10 -31.51 12.39 17.33
N PHE A 11 -31.42 11.08 17.35
CA PHE A 11 -31.28 10.25 16.18
C PHE A 11 -32.68 9.85 15.70
N VAL A 12 -33.12 10.49 14.61
CA VAL A 12 -34.45 10.26 14.06
C VAL A 12 -34.33 9.38 12.82
N VAL A 13 -35.00 8.23 12.84
CA VAL A 13 -35.15 7.36 11.67
C VAL A 13 -36.60 7.45 11.21
N TRP A 14 -36.81 7.98 10.01
CA TRP A 14 -38.13 8.12 9.42
C TRP A 14 -38.34 7.12 8.28
N THR A 15 -39.41 6.35 8.37
CA THR A 15 -39.92 5.47 7.32
C THR A 15 -41.36 5.85 6.96
N ASN A 16 -41.88 5.35 5.84
CA ASN A 16 -43.27 5.56 5.42
C ASN A 16 -44.32 4.95 6.37
N LYS A 17 -43.91 4.14 7.35
CA LYS A 17 -44.79 3.47 8.32
C LYS A 17 -44.58 3.94 9.77
N ALA A 18 -43.41 4.49 10.10
CA ALA A 18 -43.09 4.90 11.46
C ALA A 18 -41.96 5.94 11.51
N CYS A 19 -41.97 6.74 12.57
CA CYS A 19 -40.87 7.61 12.97
C CYS A 19 -40.33 7.12 14.32
N ILE A 20 -39.05 6.78 14.37
CA ILE A 20 -38.36 6.34 15.59
C ILE A 20 -37.39 7.44 15.99
N ILE A 21 -37.52 7.94 17.21
CA ILE A 21 -36.64 8.95 17.79
C ILE A 21 -35.86 8.29 18.91
N SER A 22 -34.55 8.18 18.74
CA SER A 22 -33.63 7.70 19.78
C SER A 22 -32.81 8.86 20.32
N VAL A 23 -32.83 9.04 21.63
CA VAL A 23 -32.00 10.05 22.31
C VAL A 23 -30.62 9.45 22.55
N VAL A 24 -29.60 10.10 22.00
CA VAL A 24 -28.19 9.72 22.18
C VAL A 24 -27.53 10.78 23.05
N ASN A 25 -27.08 10.37 24.23
CA ASN A 25 -26.37 11.25 25.16
C ASN A 25 -24.91 11.45 24.73
N LYS A 26 -24.36 12.62 25.05
CA LYS A 26 -22.95 12.92 24.81
C LYS A 26 -22.05 12.15 25.78
N ASP A 27 -21.29 11.19 25.26
CA ASP A 27 -20.24 10.51 26.03
C ASP A 27 -18.90 11.26 25.86
N GLN A 28 -18.48 11.96 26.92
CA GLN A 28 -17.25 12.75 26.91
C GLN A 28 -15.99 11.88 26.86
N ILE A 29 -15.99 10.72 27.53
CA ILE A 29 -14.83 9.81 27.56
C ILE A 29 -14.61 9.22 26.17
N PHE A 30 -15.69 8.82 25.51
CA PHE A 30 -15.65 8.35 24.13
C PHE A 30 -15.14 9.44 23.18
N ILE A 31 -15.66 10.66 23.30
CA ILE A 31 -15.26 11.79 22.45
C ILE A 31 -13.79 12.13 22.63
N ASP A 32 -13.30 12.26 23.85
CA ASP A 32 -11.90 12.62 24.11
C ASP A 32 -10.92 11.57 23.56
N ASN A 33 -11.29 10.29 23.63
CA ASN A 33 -10.51 9.19 23.05
C ASN A 33 -10.58 9.18 21.52
N MET A 34 -11.76 9.41 20.94
CA MET A 34 -11.94 9.45 19.48
C MET A 34 -11.25 10.67 18.86
N VAL A 35 -11.39 11.85 19.45
CA VAL A 35 -10.81 13.10 18.93
C VAL A 35 -9.29 12.99 18.81
N LYS A 36 -8.61 12.42 19.81
CA LYS A 36 -7.15 12.18 19.74
C LYS A 36 -6.76 11.28 18.57
N LYS A 37 -7.51 10.20 18.33
CA LYS A 37 -7.26 9.29 17.20
C LYS A 37 -7.54 9.96 15.86
N LEU A 38 -8.62 10.74 15.80
CA LEU A 38 -9.04 11.45 14.61
C LEU A 38 -8.12 12.62 14.25
N GLU A 39 -7.47 13.25 15.23
CA GLU A 39 -6.50 14.33 14.99
C GLU A 39 -5.27 13.80 14.24
N VAL A 40 -4.72 12.67 14.66
CA VAL A 40 -3.60 12.01 13.97
C VAL A 40 -4.01 11.59 12.55
N PHE A 41 -5.20 10.99 12.40
CA PHE A 41 -5.71 10.60 11.09
C PHE A 41 -5.93 11.82 10.18
N TRP A 42 -6.50 12.90 10.72
CA TRP A 42 -6.75 14.13 10.00
C TRP A 42 -5.46 14.74 9.48
N ILE A 43 -4.41 14.85 10.31
CA ILE A 43 -3.13 15.45 9.92
C ILE A 43 -2.39 14.58 8.89
N ASN A 44 -2.43 13.25 9.03
CA ASN A 44 -1.64 12.36 8.19
C ASN A 44 -2.33 11.96 6.87
N HIS A 45 -3.67 11.95 6.84
CA HIS A 45 -4.44 11.46 5.69
C HIS A 45 -5.38 12.51 5.12
N CYS A 46 -6.29 13.08 5.93
CA CYS A 46 -7.27 14.05 5.40
C CYS A 46 -6.64 15.37 4.92
N LEU A 47 -5.70 15.94 5.69
CA LEU A 47 -5.10 17.24 5.40
C LEU A 47 -4.25 17.21 4.12
N PRO A 48 -3.38 16.20 3.91
CA PRO A 48 -2.65 16.07 2.67
C PRO A 48 -3.57 15.87 1.47
N GLU A 49 -4.65 15.10 1.61
CA GLU A 49 -5.65 14.91 0.53
C GLU A 49 -6.35 16.22 0.16
N LEU A 50 -6.83 16.98 1.14
CA LEU A 50 -7.52 18.25 0.92
C LEU A 50 -6.61 19.33 0.34
N LEU A 51 -5.38 19.45 0.83
CA LEU A 51 -4.45 20.50 0.42
C LEU A 51 -3.75 20.20 -0.91
N THR A 52 -3.44 18.92 -1.18
CA THR A 52 -2.66 18.55 -2.38
C THR A 52 -3.53 18.04 -3.52
N GLN A 53 -4.83 17.80 -3.30
CA GLN A 53 -5.75 17.16 -4.24
C GLN A 53 -5.19 15.86 -4.85
N ARG A 54 -4.17 15.25 -4.22
CA ARG A 54 -3.56 14.04 -4.71
C ARG A 54 -4.47 12.90 -4.30
N GLN A 55 -5.50 12.65 -5.10
CA GLN A 55 -6.28 11.43 -5.00
C GLN A 55 -5.30 10.26 -5.15
N ARG A 56 -4.95 9.62 -4.03
CA ARG A 56 -4.44 8.26 -4.10
C ARG A 56 -5.61 7.43 -4.62
N LYS A 57 -5.69 7.29 -5.94
CA LYS A 57 -6.21 6.07 -6.54
C LYS A 57 -5.21 4.98 -6.18
N ASP A 58 -5.28 4.48 -4.96
CA ASP A 58 -4.53 3.29 -4.58
C ASP A 58 -5.49 2.33 -3.89
N GLU A 59 -5.53 1.15 -4.48
CA GLU A 59 -6.40 0.00 -4.26
C GLU A 59 -6.08 -0.72 -2.94
N THR A 60 -5.86 0.04 -1.85
CA THR A 60 -5.34 -0.48 -0.58
C THR A 60 -6.42 -0.62 0.51
N ILE A 61 -7.61 -1.05 0.12
CA ILE A 61 -8.66 -1.53 1.05
C ILE A 61 -9.01 -2.97 0.68
N ALA A 62 -8.02 -3.86 0.66
CA ALA A 62 -8.24 -5.30 0.54
C ALA A 62 -7.23 -6.18 1.29
N GLN A 63 -6.30 -5.63 2.08
CA GLN A 63 -5.37 -6.43 2.88
C GLN A 63 -5.45 -6.07 4.38
N ALA A 64 -6.59 -6.43 4.99
CA ALA A 64 -6.68 -6.65 6.44
C ALA A 64 -6.96 -8.14 6.77
N ALA A 65 -6.82 -9.04 5.79
CA ALA A 65 -7.04 -10.47 6.00
C ALA A 65 -6.13 -11.32 5.09
N SER A 66 -4.89 -11.58 5.53
CA SER A 66 -4.22 -12.88 5.32
C SER A 66 -2.87 -12.89 6.02
N VAL A 67 -2.84 -13.62 7.13
CA VAL A 67 -1.64 -14.12 7.80
C VAL A 67 -1.21 -15.42 7.11
N SER A 68 0.12 -15.58 7.00
CA SER A 68 0.90 -16.80 6.77
C SER A 68 0.71 -17.62 5.48
N THR A 69 1.74 -17.62 4.63
CA THR A 69 2.36 -18.87 4.16
C THR A 69 3.84 -18.65 3.85
N SER A 70 4.68 -19.45 4.50
CA SER A 70 6.10 -19.63 4.24
C SER A 70 6.31 -20.41 2.95
N GLU A 71 6.58 -19.75 1.83
CA GLU A 71 6.97 -20.43 0.59
C GLU A 71 8.07 -19.63 -0.11
N ASP A 72 9.28 -20.23 -0.09
CA ASP A 72 10.45 -19.94 -0.93
C ASP A 72 10.62 -18.48 -1.38
N ASN A 73 11.06 -17.61 -0.45
CA ASN A 73 11.53 -16.27 -0.79
C ASN A 73 12.92 -16.37 -1.46
N GLY A 74 12.94 -16.97 -2.65
CA GLY A 74 14.08 -16.95 -3.55
C GLY A 74 14.48 -15.50 -3.77
N ILE A 75 15.73 -15.17 -3.47
CA ILE A 75 16.24 -13.83 -3.69
C ILE A 75 16.34 -13.64 -5.21
N PHE A 76 15.40 -12.89 -5.79
CA PHE A 76 15.32 -12.75 -7.24
C PHE A 76 16.25 -11.67 -7.78
N CYS A 77 16.53 -10.58 -7.06
CA CYS A 77 17.30 -9.44 -7.58
C CYS A 77 18.54 -9.09 -6.72
N TYR A 78 19.49 -8.34 -7.30
CA TYR A 78 20.69 -7.83 -6.61
C TYR A 78 20.39 -7.03 -5.35
N CYS A 79 19.17 -6.47 -5.24
CA CYS A 79 18.73 -5.73 -4.07
C CYS A 79 18.43 -6.61 -2.85
N GLN A 80 18.46 -7.94 -2.97
CA GLN A 80 18.12 -8.89 -1.90
C GLN A 80 16.74 -8.68 -1.26
N LYS A 81 15.85 -7.96 -1.96
CA LYS A 81 14.48 -7.69 -1.54
C LYS A 81 13.53 -8.73 -2.15
N THR A 82 12.47 -9.07 -1.43
CA THR A 82 11.38 -9.91 -1.95
C THR A 82 10.64 -9.17 -3.05
N TRP A 83 9.92 -9.92 -3.91
CA TRP A 83 9.16 -9.41 -5.06
C TRP A 83 8.25 -8.21 -4.70
N ASN A 84 7.79 -8.12 -3.45
CA ASN A 84 6.78 -7.16 -2.99
C ASN A 84 7.33 -5.87 -2.36
N THR A 85 8.56 -5.44 -2.65
CA THR A 85 9.02 -4.13 -2.14
C THR A 85 8.70 -3.03 -3.14
N ASP A 86 7.45 -2.55 -3.09
CA ASP A 86 6.95 -1.17 -3.29
C ASP A 86 7.53 -0.26 -4.39
N ASP A 87 8.17 -0.79 -5.43
CA ASP A 87 8.47 -0.02 -6.63
C ASP A 87 7.96 -0.85 -7.80
N GLY A 88 6.90 -0.38 -8.47
CA GLY A 88 6.30 -0.99 -9.67
C GLY A 88 7.25 -1.00 -10.88
N ASP A 89 8.44 -1.53 -10.67
CA ASP A 89 9.53 -1.63 -11.62
C ASP A 89 9.35 -2.90 -12.44
N ASP A 90 9.23 -2.72 -13.76
CA ASP A 90 9.28 -3.82 -14.71
C ASP A 90 10.47 -4.75 -14.41
N MET A 91 10.25 -6.06 -14.53
CA MET A 91 11.29 -7.07 -14.34
C MET A 91 11.70 -7.72 -15.66
N ILE A 92 12.98 -8.08 -15.76
CA ILE A 92 13.55 -8.78 -16.92
C ILE A 92 14.19 -10.10 -16.51
N GLY A 93 13.89 -11.15 -17.28
CA GLY A 93 14.46 -12.48 -17.11
C GLY A 93 15.84 -12.60 -17.74
N CYS A 94 16.77 -13.27 -17.05
CA CYS A 94 18.12 -13.54 -17.56
C CYS A 94 18.19 -14.93 -18.21
N ASP A 95 18.58 -15.00 -19.49
CA ASP A 95 18.67 -16.25 -20.28
C ASP A 95 19.90 -17.13 -19.96
N GLY A 96 20.56 -16.86 -18.83
CA GLY A 96 21.71 -17.66 -18.38
C GLY A 96 21.24 -18.90 -17.64
N ALA A 97 21.58 -20.09 -18.14
CA ALA A 97 21.19 -21.38 -17.54
C ALA A 97 21.57 -21.48 -16.04
N ASP A 98 22.74 -20.96 -15.64
CA ASP A 98 23.23 -20.96 -14.25
C ASP A 98 23.08 -19.61 -13.54
N CYS A 99 21.97 -18.90 -13.76
CA CYS A 99 21.70 -17.63 -13.09
C CYS A 99 21.08 -17.86 -11.70
N LYS A 100 21.68 -17.27 -10.65
CA LYS A 100 21.17 -17.35 -9.26
C LYS A 100 19.86 -16.58 -9.05
N PHE A 101 19.66 -15.53 -9.83
CA PHE A 101 18.64 -14.51 -9.62
C PHE A 101 17.41 -14.72 -10.51
N LYS A 102 17.61 -15.22 -11.74
CA LYS A 102 16.61 -15.41 -12.81
C LYS A 102 15.83 -14.15 -13.24
N TRP A 103 15.35 -13.33 -12.31
CA TRP A 103 14.51 -12.15 -12.53
C TRP A 103 15.08 -10.90 -11.88
N VAL A 104 15.40 -9.88 -12.67
CA VAL A 104 16.06 -8.66 -12.17
C VAL A 104 15.20 -7.44 -12.49
N HIS A 105 15.06 -6.50 -11.56
CA HIS A 105 14.40 -5.21 -11.83
C HIS A 105 15.14 -4.45 -12.94
N LEU A 106 14.40 -3.77 -13.82
CA LEU A 106 14.96 -2.95 -14.90
C LEU A 106 15.91 -1.87 -14.35
N THR A 107 15.57 -1.24 -13.24
CA THR A 107 16.38 -0.24 -12.52
C THR A 107 17.70 -0.81 -12.02
N CYS A 108 17.65 -1.99 -11.40
CA CYS A 108 18.83 -2.72 -10.93
C CYS A 108 19.75 -3.17 -12.08
N ALA A 109 19.15 -3.52 -13.23
CA ALA A 109 19.86 -3.82 -14.46
C ALA A 109 20.39 -2.58 -15.20
N LYS A 110 20.00 -1.37 -14.78
CA LYS A 110 20.24 -0.08 -15.45
C LYS A 110 19.72 -0.05 -16.89
N ILE A 111 18.54 -0.63 -17.10
CA ILE A 111 17.88 -0.74 -18.40
C ILE A 111 16.58 0.06 -18.33
N LYS A 112 16.38 0.97 -19.28
CA LYS A 112 15.15 1.80 -19.33
C LYS A 112 14.02 1.16 -20.14
N ARG A 113 14.33 0.26 -21.07
CA ARG A 113 13.35 -0.47 -21.90
C ARG A 113 13.84 -1.89 -22.14
N PRO A 114 12.96 -2.90 -22.10
CA PRO A 114 13.34 -4.28 -22.36
C PRO A 114 13.92 -4.39 -23.78
N PRO A 115 15.14 -4.93 -23.96
CA PRO A 115 15.69 -5.18 -25.28
C PRO A 115 14.88 -6.28 -25.99
N LYS A 116 14.76 -6.19 -27.32
CA LYS A 116 14.19 -7.27 -28.13
C LYS A 116 15.26 -8.34 -28.33
N GLY A 117 15.06 -9.53 -27.77
CA GLY A 117 15.97 -10.68 -27.90
C GLY A 117 16.54 -11.14 -26.56
N THR A 118 17.66 -11.88 -26.61
CA THR A 118 18.24 -12.49 -25.40
C THR A 118 18.93 -11.48 -24.50
N TRP A 119 18.66 -11.53 -23.20
CA TRP A 119 19.29 -10.66 -22.21
C TRP A 119 20.04 -11.44 -21.14
N TYR A 120 21.21 -10.92 -20.78
CA TYR A 120 22.07 -11.51 -19.76
C TYR A 120 22.40 -10.50 -18.67
N CYS A 121 22.32 -10.95 -17.42
CA CYS A 121 22.66 -10.18 -16.24
C CYS A 121 24.19 -9.92 -16.16
N LYS A 122 24.64 -8.98 -15.32
CA LYS A 122 26.07 -8.61 -15.19
C LYS A 122 26.95 -9.81 -14.82
N ASP A 123 26.46 -10.69 -13.95
CA ASP A 123 27.19 -11.89 -13.56
C ASP A 123 27.31 -12.90 -14.70
N CYS A 124 26.23 -13.15 -15.45
CA CYS A 124 26.26 -14.03 -16.62
C CYS A 124 27.17 -13.47 -17.73
N LYS A 125 27.15 -12.15 -17.97
CA LYS A 125 28.06 -11.48 -18.91
C LYS A 125 29.52 -11.63 -18.51
N ARG A 126 29.85 -11.42 -17.23
CA ARG A 126 31.22 -11.58 -16.71
C ARG A 126 31.74 -13.01 -16.84
N ARG A 127 30.86 -14.02 -16.67
CA ARG A 127 31.24 -15.44 -16.86
C ARG A 127 31.53 -15.77 -18.33
N LYS A 128 30.78 -15.20 -19.29
CA LYS A 128 30.97 -15.45 -20.72
C LYS A 128 32.25 -14.84 -21.31
N CYS A 129 32.78 -13.76 -20.73
CA CYS A 129 34.01 -13.11 -21.20
C CYS A 129 35.32 -13.73 -20.64
N LYS A 130 35.26 -14.77 -19.81
CA LYS A 130 36.45 -15.48 -19.30
C LYS A 130 36.88 -16.66 -20.17
N LYS A 131 36.70 -16.56 -21.49
CA LYS A 131 37.15 -17.58 -22.44
C LYS A 131 38.21 -17.00 -23.36
#